data_AF-A0A444K4U8-F1
#
_entry.id   AF-A0A444K4U8-F1
#
_cell.length_a   1.000
_cell.length_b   1.000
_cell.length_c   1.000
_cell.angle_alpha   90.00
_cell.angle_beta   90.00
_cell.angle_gamma   90.00
#
_symmetry.space_group_name_H-M   'P 1'
#
loop_
_entity.id
_entity.type
_entity.pdbx_description
1 polymer ?
#
loop_
_entity_poly.entity_id
_entity_poly.type
_entity_poly.pdbx_seq_one_letter_code
_entity_poly.pdbx_strand_id
1 'polypeptide(L)' 'TLEIPSMPFNLFVMPNLPLAVSDAAESFWTAAHWYLAYAGIALVVLHILAALRHHFWLRDSVLARMITPSSGRE' A
#
# COMPACT_ATOMS: atom_id res chain seq x y z
N THR A 1 18.65 -15.78 13.19
CA THR A 1 17.99 -14.46 13.19
C THR A 1 19.04 -13.39 13.38
N LEU A 2 19.04 -12.35 12.54
CA LEU A 2 19.92 -11.20 12.74
C LEU A 2 19.52 -10.52 14.07
N GLU A 3 20.40 -10.47 15.06
CA GLU A 3 20.19 -9.81 16.36
C GLU A 3 20.22 -8.27 16.24
N ILE A 4 19.73 -7.73 15.13
CA ILE A 4 19.67 -6.28 14.92
C ILE A 4 18.39 -5.76 15.59
N PRO A 5 18.50 -4.85 16.57
CA PRO A 5 17.34 -4.29 17.24
C PRO A 5 16.47 -3.50 16.26
N SER A 6 15.17 -3.78 16.27
CA SER A 6 14.18 -2.98 15.55
C SER A 6 14.10 -1.60 16.21
N MET A 7 14.56 -0.56 15.50
CA MET A 7 14.58 0.81 16.01
C MET A 7 13.75 1.74 15.11
N PRO A 8 12.46 1.97 15.41
CA PRO A 8 11.60 2.86 14.62
C PRO A 8 12.17 4.26 14.64
N PHE A 9 12.70 4.70 13.49
CA PHE A 9 13.34 6.01 13.32
C PHE A 9 14.42 6.32 14.37
N ASN A 10 15.11 5.31 14.90
CA ASN A 10 16.12 5.46 15.97
C ASN A 10 15.58 6.11 17.28
N LEU A 11 14.27 6.02 17.54
CA LEU A 11 13.65 6.65 18.72
C LEU A 11 13.72 5.77 19.98
N PHE A 12 13.53 4.46 19.83
CA PHE A 12 13.61 3.48 20.92
C PHE A 12 13.83 2.07 20.36
N VAL A 13 14.25 1.13 21.22
CA VAL A 13 14.32 -0.29 20.86
C VAL A 13 12.93 -0.90 21.00
N MET A 14 12.34 -1.29 19.87
CA MET A 14 11.03 -1.93 19.85
C MET A 14 11.16 -3.37 20.38
N PRO A 15 10.41 -3.76 21.42
CA PRO A 15 10.42 -5.13 21.89
C PRO A 15 9.86 -6.05 20.81
N ASN A 16 10.44 -7.25 20.73
CA ASN A 16 9.92 -8.28 19.84
C ASN A 16 8.50 -8.68 20.27
N LEU A 17 7.68 -9.05 19.28
CA LEU A 17 6.38 -9.64 19.55
C LEU A 17 6.55 -10.95 20.34
N PRO A 18 5.60 -11.30 21.24
CA PRO A 18 5.64 -12.52 22.03
C PRO A 18 5.23 -13.74 21.18
N LEU A 19 5.90 -13.92 20.04
CA LEU A 19 5.68 -15.00 19.08
C LEU A 19 6.95 -15.84 18.99
N ALA A 20 6.78 -17.14 18.82
CA ALA A 20 7.90 -18.03 18.55
C ALA A 20 8.49 -17.72 17.16
N VAL A 21 9.82 -17.72 17.08
CA VAL A 21 10.54 -17.62 15.80
C VAL A 21 10.27 -18.90 15.00
N SER A 22 9.91 -18.76 13.72
CA SER A 22 9.54 -19.87 12.85
C SER A 22 9.86 -19.58 11.38
N ASP A 23 10.71 -20.41 10.77
CA ASP A 23 11.07 -20.32 9.35
C ASP A 23 9.85 -20.53 8.43
N ALA A 24 8.89 -21.34 8.88
CA ALA A 24 7.63 -21.55 8.16
C ALA A 24 6.77 -20.28 8.16
N ALA A 25 6.74 -19.54 9.27
CA ALA A 25 6.03 -18.26 9.34
C ALA A 25 6.76 -17.20 8.50
N GLU A 26 8.08 -17.11 8.59
CA GLU A 26 8.89 -16.18 7.80
C GLU A 26 8.69 -16.38 6.30
N SER A 27 8.79 -17.62 5.82
CA SER A 27 8.59 -17.94 4.40
C SER A 27 7.17 -17.63 3.93
N PHE A 28 6.15 -17.98 4.73
CA PHE A 28 4.76 -17.68 4.41
C PHE A 28 4.51 -16.17 4.30
N TRP A 29 4.90 -15.38 5.30
CA TRP A 29 4.66 -13.94 5.31
C TRP A 29 5.46 -13.21 4.23
N THR A 30 6.68 -13.67 3.93
CA THR A 30 7.48 -13.12 2.82
C THR A 30 6.80 -13.36 1.49
N ALA A 31 6.32 -14.58 1.24
CA ALA A 31 5.59 -14.90 0.00
C ALA A 31 4.28 -14.12 -0.09
N ALA A 32 3.49 -14.07 0.99
CA ALA A 32 2.24 -13.33 1.03
C ALA A 32 2.46 -11.84 0.74
N HIS A 33 3.48 -11.23 1.34
CA HIS A 33 3.82 -9.83 1.10
C HIS A 33 4.25 -9.59 -0.35
N TRP A 34 5.02 -10.51 -0.93
CA TRP A 34 5.41 -10.46 -2.35
C TRP A 34 4.18 -10.45 -3.27
N TYR A 35 3.23 -11.38 -3.08
CA TYR A 35 2.00 -11.41 -3.86
C TYR A 35 1.15 -10.15 -3.67
N LEU A 36 1.00 -9.67 -2.43
CA LEU A 36 0.26 -8.45 -2.12
C LEU A 36 0.88 -7.21 -2.76
N ALA A 37 2.22 -7.13 -2.83
CA ALA A 37 2.91 -6.04 -3.50
C ALA A 37 2.56 -5.98 -4.99
N TYR A 38 2.66 -7.10 -5.72
CA TYR A 38 2.30 -7.13 -7.15
C TYR A 38 0.81 -6.94 -7.40
N ALA A 39 -0.04 -7.53 -6.56
CA ALA A 39 -1.49 -7.31 -6.64
C ALA A 39 -1.84 -5.84 -6.41
N GLY A 40 -1.21 -5.20 -5.42
CA GLY A 40 -1.37 -3.78 -5.13
C GLY A 40 -0.94 -2.90 -6.32
N ILE A 41 0.21 -3.18 -6.92
CA ILE A 41 0.68 -2.47 -8.13
C ILE A 41 -0.33 -2.62 -9.27
N ALA A 42 -0.81 -3.85 -9.53
CA ALA A 42 -1.80 -4.10 -10.57
C ALA A 42 -3.11 -3.32 -10.33
N LEU A 43 -3.58 -3.27 -9.08
CA LEU A 43 -4.76 -2.49 -8.70
C LEU A 43 -4.54 -0.98 -8.89
N VAL A 44 -3.37 -0.45 -8.54
CA VAL A 44 -3.04 0.96 -8.76
C VAL A 44 -3.02 1.29 -10.26
N VAL A 45 -2.39 0.45 -11.08
CA VAL A 45 -2.39 0.62 -12.54
C VAL A 45 -3.81 0.60 -13.09
N LEU A 46 -4.63 -0.38 -12.69
CA LEU A 46 -6.04 -0.46 -13.08
C LEU A 46 -6.82 0.80 -12.67
N HIS A 47 -6.59 1.28 -11.45
CA HIS A 47 -7.25 2.48 -10.91
C HIS A 47 -6.88 3.74 -11.72
N ILE A 48 -5.60 3.92 -12.03
CA ILE A 48 -5.12 5.01 -12.88
C ILE A 48 -5.76 4.92 -14.27
N LEU A 49 -5.74 3.74 -14.89
CA LEU A 49 -6.36 3.53 -16.21
C LEU A 49 -7.86 3.83 -16.20
N ALA A 50 -8.58 3.46 -15.14
CA ALA A 50 -9.98 3.80 -14.97
C ALA A 50 -10.18 5.32 -14.91
N ALA A 51 -9.41 6.03 -14.08
CA ALA A 51 -9.50 7.48 -13.96
C ALA A 51 -9.16 8.19 -15.29
N LEU A 52 -8.16 7.69 -16.04
CA LEU A 52 -7.82 8.21 -17.36
C LEU A 52 -8.90 7.93 -18.41
N ARG A 53 -9.52 6.74 -18.39
CA ARG A 53 -10.66 6.42 -19.26
C ARG A 53 -11.83 7.37 -19.00
N HIS A 54 -12.13 7.63 -17.72
CA HIS A 54 -13.14 8.58 -17.30
C HIS A 54 -12.86 9.99 -17.83
N HIS A 55 -11.60 10.44 -17.72
CA HIS A 55 -11.20 11.76 -18.19
C HIS A 55 -11.17 11.90 -19.72
N PHE A 56 -10.54 10.98 -20.45
CA PHE A 56 -10.31 11.13 -21.89
C PHE A 56 -11.45 10.59 -22.76
N TRP A 57 -12.05 9.46 -22.37
CA TRP A 57 -13.07 8.78 -23.18
C TRP A 57 -14.49 9.20 -22.79
N LEU A 58 -14.77 9.19 -21.49
CA LEU A 58 -16.10 9.56 -20.97
C LEU A 58 -16.24 11.06 -20.77
N ARG A 59 -15.13 11.80 -20.72
CA ARG A 59 -15.07 13.26 -20.52
C ARG A 59 -15.83 13.73 -19.28
N ASP A 60 -15.76 12.95 -18.22
CA ASP A 60 -16.32 13.34 -16.93
C ASP A 60 -15.27 14.03 -16.03
N SER A 61 -15.74 14.52 -14.88
CA SER A 61 -14.95 15.24 -13.90
C SER A 61 -14.39 14.36 -12.78
N VAL A 62 -14.46 13.02 -12.89
CA VAL A 62 -14.04 12.11 -11.80
C VAL A 62 -12.58 12.36 -11.40
N LEU A 63 -11.68 12.42 -12.38
CA LEU A 63 -10.25 12.69 -12.11
C LEU A 63 -10.04 14.10 -11.52
N ALA A 64 -10.75 15.10 -12.04
CA ALA A 64 -10.64 16.48 -11.55
C ALA A 64 -11.07 16.62 -10.08
N ARG A 65 -12.12 15.90 -9.66
CA ARG A 65 -12.61 15.88 -8.28
C ARG A 65 -11.65 15.21 -7.29
N MET A 66 -10.77 14.34 -7.76
CA MET A 66 -9.71 13.75 -6.93
C MET A 66 -8.56 14.73 -6.67
N ILE A 67 -8.22 15.57 -7.66
CA ILE A 67 -7.11 16.53 -7.57
C ILE A 67 -7.53 17.79 -6.79
N THR A 68 -8.67 18.37 -7.19
CA THR A 68 -9.27 19.51 -6.53
C THR A 68 -10.65 19.07 -6.06
N PRO A 69 -10.79 18.67 -4.79
CA PRO A 69 -12.10 18.45 -4.21
C PRO A 69 -12.84 19.78 -4.28
N SER A 70 -13.96 19.82 -5.02
CA SER A 70 -14.83 21.00 -4.97
C SER A 70 -15.30 21.16 -3.53
N SER A 71 -14.78 22.17 -2.81
CA SER A 71 -15.45 22.65 -1.61
C SER A 71 -16.85 23.05 -2.05
N GLY A 72 -17.88 22.31 -1.63
CA GLY A 72 -19.25 22.63 -2.00
C GLY A 72 -19.52 24.09 -1.69
N ARG A 73 -19.69 24.92 -2.73
CA ARG A 73 -20.61 26.05 -2.63
C ARG A 73 -21.91 25.52 -3.19
N GLU A 74 -22.81 25.30 -2.25
CA GLU A 74 -24.26 25.33 -2.41
C GLU A 74 -24.69 26.62 -3.13
#